data_AF-A0A536GG87-F1
#
_entry.id   AF-A0A536GG87-F1
#
_cell.length_a   1.000
_cell.length_b   1.000
_cell.length_c   1.000
_cell.angle_alpha   90.00
_cell.angle_beta   90.00
_cell.angle_gamma   90.00
#
_symmetry.space_group_name_H-M   'P 1'
#
loop_
_entity.id
_entity.type
_entity.pdbx_description
1 polymer ?
#
loop_
_entity_poly.entity_id
_entity_poly.type
_entity_poly.pdbx_seq_one_letter_code
_entity_poly.pdbx_strand_id
1 'polypeptide(L)'
;MTLRDAGREVSSHRVGVTVADLDRLAPGAADPRALVEASFAFLLEREPPGSILRAFDLPEIGRYFPEYEAEIRAAYHRRGV
;
A
#
# COMPACT_ATOMS: atom_id res chain seq x y z
N MET A 1 18.67 15.69 3.31
CA MET A 1 18.76 16.31 4.65
C MET A 1 17.45 16.02 5.37
N THR A 2 17.42 15.00 6.21
CA THR A 2 16.20 14.56 6.89
C THR A 2 16.16 15.24 8.26
N LEU A 3 15.35 16.30 8.37
CA LEU A 3 15.00 16.92 9.65
C LEU A 3 14.15 15.91 10.44
N ARG A 4 14.71 15.38 11.52
CA ARG A 4 13.99 14.54 12.47
C ARG A 4 13.21 15.45 13.41
N ASP A 5 11.89 15.44 13.27
CA ASP A 5 10.94 16.06 14.21
C ASP A 5 10.38 14.96 15.13
N ALA A 6 10.50 15.15 16.44
CA ALA A 6 9.87 14.36 17.51
C ALA A 6 9.94 12.80 17.49
N GLY A 7 10.90 12.18 16.80
CA GLY A 7 11.05 10.71 16.78
C GLY A 7 10.03 9.97 15.91
N ARG A 8 9.16 10.68 15.19
CA ARG A 8 8.31 10.08 14.16
C ARG A 8 9.03 10.12 12.81
N GLU A 9 9.11 8.98 12.14
CA GLU A 9 9.61 8.95 10.77
C GLU A 9 8.46 9.26 9.81
N VAL A 10 8.58 10.37 9.08
CA VAL A 10 7.61 10.77 8.07
C VAL A 10 8.26 10.68 6.69
N SER A 11 7.58 9.98 5.80
CA SER A 11 7.95 9.82 4.40
C SER A 11 6.78 10.19 3.50
N SER A 12 7.09 10.52 2.25
CA SER A 12 6.10 10.79 1.21
C SER A 12 6.41 9.89 0.03
N HIS A 13 5.35 9.31 -0.53
CA HIS A 13 5.40 8.30 -1.58
C HIS A 13 4.43 8.65 -2.70
N ARG A 14 4.80 8.33 -3.94
CA ARG A 14 3.92 8.38 -5.10
C ARG A 14 3.59 6.96 -5.52
N VAL A 15 2.32 6.58 -5.42
CA VAL A 15 1.88 5.22 -5.74
C VAL A 15 1.05 5.25 -7.01
N GLY A 16 1.47 4.46 -8.00
CA GLY A 16 0.69 4.21 -9.21
C GLY A 16 -0.35 3.12 -8.97
N VAL A 17 -1.60 3.40 -9.34
CA VAL A 17 -2.69 2.42 -9.31
C VAL A 17 -3.45 2.53 -10.62
N THR A 18 -3.46 1.47 -11.41
CA THR A 18 -4.28 1.41 -12.62
C THR A 18 -5.71 0.98 -12.27
N VAL A 19 -6.67 1.24 -13.17
CA VAL A 19 -8.04 0.71 -13.02
C VAL A 19 -8.04 -0.81 -12.94
N ALA A 20 -7.20 -1.48 -13.74
CA ALA A 20 -7.06 -2.93 -13.71
C ALA A 20 -6.52 -3.44 -12.37
N ASP A 21 -5.61 -2.70 -11.72
CA ASP A 21 -5.12 -3.05 -10.39
C ASP A 21 -6.19 -2.86 -9.32
N LEU A 22 -6.98 -1.80 -9.42
CA LEU A 22 -8.09 -1.54 -8.51
C LEU A 22 -9.15 -2.66 -8.61
N ASP A 23 -9.60 -2.98 -9.83
CA ASP A 23 -10.57 -4.05 -10.08
C ASP A 23 -10.07 -5.40 -9.61
N ARG A 24 -8.77 -5.65 -9.75
CA ARG A 24 -8.14 -6.90 -9.33
C ARG A 24 -8.02 -6.96 -7.81
N LEU A 25 -7.45 -5.96 -7.15
CA LEU A 25 -7.08 -6.04 -5.72
C LEU A 25 -8.22 -5.64 -4.77
N ALA A 26 -9.11 -4.77 -5.22
CA ALA A 26 -10.28 -4.30 -4.48
C ALA A 26 -11.52 -4.25 -5.40
N PRO A 27 -12.03 -5.40 -5.86
CA PRO A 27 -13.19 -5.43 -6.75
C PRO A 27 -14.37 -4.66 -6.17
N GLY A 28 -14.95 -3.74 -6.93
CA GLY A 28 -16.10 -2.91 -6.52
C GLY A 28 -15.72 -1.63 -5.78
N ALA A 29 -14.45 -1.36 -5.51
CA ALA A 29 -14.02 -0.09 -4.94
C ALA A 29 -14.21 1.07 -5.95
N ALA A 30 -14.85 2.14 -5.49
CA ALA A 30 -15.06 3.34 -6.30
C ALA A 30 -13.78 4.20 -6.47
N ASP A 31 -12.82 4.07 -5.55
CA ASP A 31 -11.56 4.81 -5.57
C ASP A 31 -10.41 3.98 -4.97
N PRO A 32 -9.14 4.28 -5.34
CA PRO A 32 -7.99 3.51 -4.89
C PRO A 32 -7.45 3.91 -3.52
N ARG A 33 -8.02 4.92 -2.84
CA ARG A 33 -7.44 5.48 -1.62
C ARG A 33 -7.37 4.45 -0.51
N ALA A 34 -8.48 3.77 -0.25
CA ALA A 34 -8.52 2.74 0.78
C ALA A 34 -7.53 1.58 0.47
N LEU A 35 -7.15 1.42 -0.81
CA LEU A 35 -6.32 0.32 -1.31
C LEU A 35 -4.87 0.64 -1.05
N VAL A 36 -4.50 1.87 -1.37
CA VAL A 36 -3.22 2.45 -0.98
C VAL A 36 -3.08 2.43 0.54
N GLU A 37 -4.09 2.86 1.31
CA GLU A 37 -4.04 2.85 2.77
C GLU A 37 -3.86 1.44 3.36
N ALA A 38 -4.60 0.44 2.87
CA ALA A 38 -4.42 -0.96 3.28
C ALA A 38 -3.02 -1.47 2.95
N SER A 39 -2.49 -1.08 1.79
CA SER A 39 -1.17 -1.51 1.33
C SER A 39 -0.04 -0.89 2.16
N PHE A 40 -0.19 0.37 2.57
CA PHE A 40 0.76 0.97 3.52
C PHE A 40 0.68 0.34 4.90
N ALA A 41 -0.51 -0.04 5.39
CA ALA A 41 -0.62 -0.80 6.63
C ALA A 41 0.14 -2.13 6.53
N PHE A 42 -0.07 -2.89 5.45
CA PHE A 42 0.66 -4.13 5.16
C PHE A 42 2.19 -3.94 5.13
N LEU A 43 2.67 -2.89 4.45
CA LEU A 43 4.09 -2.59 4.33
C LEU A 43 4.70 -2.17 5.66
N LEU A 44 4.02 -1.32 6.44
CA LEU A 44 4.53 -0.79 7.70
C LEU A 44 4.60 -1.83 8.84
N GLU A 45 3.87 -2.94 8.71
CA GLU A 45 4.04 -4.11 9.58
C GLU A 45 5.37 -4.86 9.32
N ARG A 46 5.99 -4.64 8.15
CA ARG A 46 7.14 -5.41 7.65
C ARG A 46 8.41 -4.58 7.48
N GLU A 47 8.26 -3.33 7.04
CA GLU A 47 9.36 -2.44 6.66
C GLU A 47 9.22 -1.07 7.32
N PRO A 48 10.32 -0.43 7.76
CA PRO A 48 10.27 0.94 8.23
C PRO A 48 9.94 1.91 7.07
N PRO A 49 9.30 3.07 7.35
CA PRO A 49 8.88 4.01 6.30
C PRO A 49 10.02 4.46 5.36
N GLY A 50 11.24 4.57 5.88
CA GLY A 50 12.43 4.95 5.10
C GLY A 50 12.92 3.89 4.11
N SER A 51 12.56 2.62 4.31
CA SER A 51 12.91 1.52 3.40
C SER A 51 11.91 1.35 2.25
N ILE A 52 10.70 1.94 2.36
CA ILE A 52 9.68 1.86 1.32
C ILE A 52 10.07 2.78 0.15
N LEU A 53 10.02 2.24 -1.08
CA LEU A 53 10.30 2.99 -2.30
C LEU A 53 9.47 4.29 -2.37
N ARG A 54 10.11 5.39 -2.76
CA ARG A 54 9.46 6.71 -2.82
C ARG A 54 8.46 6.83 -3.97
N ALA A 55 8.63 6.00 -5.00
CA ALA A 55 7.68 5.87 -6.09
C ALA A 55 7.67 4.44 -6.59
N PHE A 56 6.49 3.86 -6.78
CA PHE A 56 6.31 2.50 -7.29
C PHE A 56 4.85 2.30 -7.72
N ASP A 57 4.62 1.30 -8.55
CA ASP A 57 3.26 0.83 -8.87
C ASP A 57 2.83 -0.21 -7.85
N LEU A 58 1.58 -0.16 -7.42
CA LEU A 58 1.06 -1.01 -6.35
C LEU A 58 1.33 -2.52 -6.53
N PRO A 59 1.24 -3.11 -7.74
CA PRO A 59 1.54 -4.52 -7.96
C PRO A 59 3.01 -4.90 -7.72
N GLU A 60 3.92 -3.92 -7.74
CA GLU A 60 5.34 -4.15 -7.50
C GLU A 60 5.59 -4.70 -6.08
N ILE A 61 4.72 -4.37 -5.12
CA ILE A 61 4.77 -4.95 -3.76
C ILE A 61 4.77 -6.47 -3.81
N GLY A 62 3.96 -7.08 -4.68
CA GLY A 62 3.84 -8.54 -4.82
C GLY A 62 5.14 -9.23 -5.27
N ARG A 63 6.07 -8.49 -5.88
CA ARG A 63 7.40 -9.01 -6.24
C ARG A 63 8.29 -9.21 -5.03
N TYR A 64 8.09 -8.41 -3.99
CA TYR A 64 8.85 -8.46 -2.74
C TYR A 64 8.12 -9.28 -1.67
N PHE A 65 6.78 -9.24 -1.69
CA PHE A 65 5.91 -9.92 -0.74
C PHE A 65 4.85 -10.73 -1.51
N PRO A 66 5.14 -11.99 -1.88
CA PRO A 66 4.24 -12.82 -2.67
C PRO A 66 2.83 -13.00 -2.07
N GLU A 67 2.67 -12.85 -0.76
CA GLU A 67 1.41 -12.94 -0.02
C GLU A 67 0.52 -11.68 -0.15
N TYR A 68 1.09 -10.57 -0.62
CA TYR A 68 0.46 -9.25 -0.63
C TYR A 68 -0.95 -9.25 -1.22
N GLU A 69 -1.14 -9.82 -2.41
CA GLU A 69 -2.44 -9.77 -3.08
C GLU A 69 -3.53 -10.51 -2.31
N ALA A 70 -3.19 -11.66 -1.72
CA ALA A 70 -4.12 -12.46 -0.95
C ALA A 70 -4.54 -11.74 0.33
N GLU A 71 -3.57 -11.15 1.05
CA GLU A 71 -3.85 -10.40 2.28
C GLU A 71 -4.67 -9.14 2.03
N ILE A 72 -4.36 -8.39 0.98
CA ILE A 72 -5.08 -7.15 0.66
C ILE A 72 -6.50 -7.42 0.22
N ARG A 73 -6.73 -8.42 -0.63
CA ARG A 73 -8.10 -8.83 -1.00
C ARG A 73 -8.90 -9.25 0.23
N ALA A 74 -8.30 -10.04 1.12
CA ALA A 74 -8.95 -10.46 2.37
C ALA A 74 -9.25 -9.26 3.29
N ALA A 75 -8.31 -8.32 3.44
CA ALA A 75 -8.52 -7.10 4.21
C ALA A 75 -9.66 -6.24 3.64
N TYR A 76 -9.79 -6.20 2.31
CA TYR A 76 -10.87 -5.50 1.62
C TYR A 76 -12.24 -6.12 1.81
N HIS A 77 -12.35 -7.44 1.68
CA HIS A 77 -13.62 -8.14 1.91
C HIS A 77 -14.11 -7.98 3.35
N ARG A 78 -13.20 -7.92 4.33
CA ARG A 78 -13.56 -7.66 5.74
C ARG A 78 -14.05 -6.23 5.99
N ARG A 79 -13.71 -5.28 5.11
CA ARG A 79 -14.09 -3.86 5.27
C ARG A 79 -15.50 -3.53 4.81
N GLY A 80 -16.24 -4.48 4.21
CA GLY A 80 -17.68 -4.36 3.97
C GLY A 80 -18.08 -3.09 3.20
N VAL A 81 -17.48 -2.88 2.03
CA VAL A 81 -17.97 -1.93 1.02
C VAL A 81 -18.96 -2.63 0.10
#